data_AF-A0A535JXV2-F1
#
_entry.id   AF-A0A535JXV2-F1
#
_cell.length_a   1.000
_cell.length_b   1.000
_cell.length_c   1.000
_cell.angle_alpha   90.00
_cell.angle_beta   90.00
_cell.angle_gamma   90.00
#
_symmetry.space_group_name_H-M   'P 1'
#
loop_
_entity.id
_entity.type
_entity.pdbx_description
1 polymer ?
#
loop_
_entity_poly.entity_id
_entity_poly.type
_entity_poly.pdbx_seq_one_letter_code
_entity_poly.pdbx_strand_id
1 'polypeptide(L)'
;MSTQLISLMADRAGSSHRKATVLRDADGPRPLPAVLMVAPALVLARALLASGERRLRALVEGLDPEGLPEAVWSEVDAQGAWRDDVDVPGDISRRAP
;
A
#
# COMPACT_ATOMS: atom_id res chain seq x y z
N MET A 1 -4.17 -2.26 11.26
CA MET A 1 -3.32 -3.08 10.37
C MET A 1 -2.60 -4.13 11.19
N SER A 2 -2.74 -5.41 10.83
CA SER A 2 -2.11 -6.53 11.56
C SER A 2 -0.62 -6.63 11.22
N THR A 3 0.21 -7.03 12.18
CA THR A 3 1.65 -7.29 11.95
C THR A 3 1.87 -8.33 10.86
N GLN A 4 0.97 -9.30 10.74
CA GLN A 4 1.03 -10.38 9.74
C GLN A 4 0.90 -9.87 8.31
N LEU A 5 0.04 -8.87 8.07
CA LEU A 5 -0.11 -8.26 6.74
C LEU A 5 1.17 -7.52 6.31
N ILE A 6 1.82 -6.81 7.24
CA ILE A 6 3.09 -6.13 6.98
C ILE A 6 4.18 -7.15 6.66
N SER A 7 4.28 -8.23 7.45
CA SER A 7 5.22 -9.33 7.19
C SER A 7 5.01 -9.94 5.82
N LEU A 8 3.77 -10.25 5.45
CA LEU A 8 3.42 -10.77 4.13
C LEU A 8 3.89 -9.84 2.99
N MET A 9 3.64 -8.53 3.13
CA MET A 9 4.08 -7.55 2.13
C MET A 9 5.61 -7.45 2.05
N ALA A 10 6.31 -7.51 3.18
CA ALA A 10 7.77 -7.47 3.23
C ALA A 10 8.40 -8.73 2.61
N ASP A 11 7.86 -9.91 2.89
CA ASP A 11 8.31 -11.18 2.31
C ASP A 11 8.09 -11.19 0.78
N ARG A 12 6.95 -10.66 0.33
CA ARG A 12 6.69 -10.52 -1.10
C ARG A 12 7.65 -9.55 -1.77
N ALA A 13 7.92 -8.40 -1.14
CA ALA A 13 8.90 -7.45 -1.64
C ALA A 13 10.32 -8.04 -1.71
N GLY A 14 10.72 -8.85 -0.73
CA GLY A 14 12.04 -9.52 -0.72
C GLY A 14 12.21 -10.61 -1.78
N SER A 15 11.12 -11.22 -2.24
CA SER A 15 11.12 -12.25 -3.29
C SER A 15 10.90 -11.70 -4.71
N SER A 16 10.57 -10.42 -4.84
CA SER A 16 10.21 -9.76 -6.09
C SER A 16 11.33 -8.86 -6.62
N HIS A 17 11.45 -8.73 -7.93
CA HIS A 17 12.31 -7.70 -8.56
C HIS A 17 11.59 -6.35 -8.72
N ARG A 18 10.33 -6.23 -8.26
CA ARG A 18 9.55 -5.00 -8.34
C ARG A 18 10.00 -3.97 -7.29
N LYS A 19 9.85 -2.69 -7.63
CA LYS A 19 10.33 -1.57 -6.78
C LYS A 19 9.31 -1.13 -5.73
N ALA A 20 8.10 -1.64 -5.83
CA ALA A 20 7.01 -1.40 -4.92
C ALA A 20 6.15 -2.66 -4.78
N THR A 21 5.59 -2.86 -3.60
CA THR A 21 4.64 -3.91 -3.28
C THR A 21 3.47 -3.28 -2.56
N VAL A 22 2.26 -3.48 -3.08
CA VAL A 22 1.02 -2.88 -2.57
C VAL A 22 -0.08 -3.92 -2.51
N LEU A 23 -1.16 -3.60 -1.79
CA LEU A 23 -2.37 -4.42 -1.82
C LEU A 23 -3.22 -4.07 -3.04
N ARG A 24 -3.91 -5.07 -3.58
CA ARG A 24 -4.85 -4.94 -4.69
C ARG A 24 -6.22 -5.44 -4.25
N ASP A 25 -7.26 -4.68 -4.60
CA ASP A 25 -8.66 -5.11 -4.52
C ASP A 25 -9.35 -4.99 -5.89
N ALA A 26 -10.68 -5.11 -5.91
CA ALA A 26 -11.50 -5.04 -7.13
C ALA A 26 -11.28 -3.74 -7.92
N ASP A 27 -10.93 -2.63 -7.27
CA ASP A 27 -10.71 -1.33 -7.91
C ASP A 27 -9.26 -1.15 -8.40
N GLY A 28 -8.39 -2.13 -8.13
CA GLY A 28 -6.99 -2.15 -8.56
C GLY A 28 -5.99 -1.94 -7.43
N PRO A 29 -4.72 -1.62 -7.76
CA PRO A 29 -3.68 -1.37 -6.78
C PRO A 29 -4.03 -0.16 -5.90
N ARG A 30 -3.99 -0.34 -4.58
CA ARG A 30 -4.14 0.73 -3.61
C ARG A 30 -2.77 1.32 -3.27
N PRO A 31 -2.63 2.66 -3.23
CA PRO A 31 -1.33 3.28 -3.00
C PRO A 31 -0.82 3.09 -1.56
N LEU A 32 -1.71 2.75 -0.62
CA LEU A 32 -1.38 2.40 0.75
C LEU A 32 -2.23 1.19 1.19
N PRO A 33 -1.71 0.34 2.09
CA PRO A 33 -0.31 0.32 2.54
C PRO A 33 0.65 -0.09 1.41
N ALA A 34 1.93 0.29 1.53
CA ALA A 34 2.95 0.01 0.52
C ALA A 34 4.31 -0.32 1.15
N VAL A 35 5.04 -1.25 0.54
CA VAL A 35 6.47 -1.51 0.78
C VAL A 35 7.25 -1.04 -0.45
N LEU A 36 8.21 -0.16 -0.26
CA LEU A 36 8.91 0.53 -1.35
C LEU A 36 10.42 0.35 -1.26
N MET A 37 11.07 0.18 -2.41
CA MET A 37 12.52 0.33 -2.50
C MET A 37 12.89 1.81 -2.38
N VAL A 38 13.61 2.16 -1.32
CA VAL A 38 13.85 3.55 -0.90
C VAL A 38 14.54 4.39 -1.98
N ALA A 39 15.67 3.92 -2.53
CA ALA A 39 16.44 4.69 -3.50
C ALA A 39 15.65 5.09 -4.76
N PRO A 40 15.01 4.16 -5.51
CA PRO A 40 14.20 4.53 -6.66
C PRO A 40 12.95 5.35 -6.28
N ALA A 41 12.32 5.08 -5.13
CA ALA A 41 11.17 5.84 -4.65
C ALA A 41 11.53 7.32 -4.39
N LEU A 42 12.68 7.59 -3.77
CA LEU A 42 13.15 8.95 -3.50
C LEU A 42 13.44 9.74 -4.78
N VAL A 43 14.09 9.11 -5.77
CA VAL A 43 14.38 9.74 -7.06
C VAL A 43 13.07 10.12 -7.76
N LEU A 44 12.13 9.19 -7.85
CA LEU A 44 10.85 9.44 -8.50
C LEU A 44 10.01 10.47 -7.75
N ALA A 45 9.93 10.39 -6.42
CA ALA A 45 9.18 11.36 -5.61
C ALA A 45 9.68 12.79 -5.82
N ARG A 46 11.01 13.00 -5.89
CA ARG A 46 11.58 14.33 -6.19
C ARG A 46 11.19 14.83 -7.57
N ALA A 47 11.23 13.97 -8.59
CA ALA A 47 10.83 14.32 -9.94
C ALA A 47 9.34 14.69 -10.03
N LEU A 48 8.47 13.91 -9.40
CA LEU A 48 7.03 14.19 -9.33
C LEU A 48 6.74 15.50 -8.59
N LEU A 49 7.43 15.74 -7.47
CA LEU A 49 7.25 16.99 -6.72
C LEU A 49 7.67 18.21 -7.55
N ALA A 50 8.79 18.11 -8.26
CA ALA A 50 9.30 19.17 -9.15
C ALA A 50 8.38 19.45 -10.34
N SER A 51 7.66 18.44 -10.86
CA SER A 51 6.68 18.62 -11.94
C SER A 51 5.32 19.13 -11.46
N GLY A 52 5.12 19.28 -10.16
CA GLY A 52 3.84 19.70 -9.57
C GLY A 52 2.88 18.55 -9.28
N GLU A 53 3.24 17.30 -9.56
CA GLU A 53 2.44 16.13 -9.19
C GLU A 53 2.41 15.94 -7.67
N ARG A 54 1.25 15.56 -7.13
CA ARG A 54 0.99 15.40 -5.68
C ARG A 54 0.25 14.11 -5.34
N ARG A 55 -0.23 13.37 -6.33
CA ARG A 55 -0.94 12.10 -6.14
C ARG A 55 0.06 11.01 -5.78
N LEU A 56 -0.09 10.42 -4.59
CA LEU A 56 0.70 9.25 -4.18
C LEU A 56 0.58 8.07 -5.17
N ARG A 57 -0.58 7.94 -5.81
CA ARG A 57 -0.83 6.97 -6.88
C ARG A 57 0.21 7.08 -8.00
N ALA A 58 0.61 8.29 -8.40
CA ALA A 58 1.61 8.49 -9.46
C ALA A 58 3.00 7.97 -9.06
N LEU A 59 3.37 8.07 -7.77
CA LEU A 59 4.60 7.48 -7.25
C LEU A 59 4.55 5.95 -7.33
N VAL A 60 3.47 5.36 -6.85
CA VAL A 60 3.29 3.90 -6.81
C VAL A 60 3.27 3.33 -8.21
N GLU A 61 2.49 3.91 -9.13
CA GLU A 61 2.43 3.50 -10.54
C GLU A 61 3.78 3.64 -11.25
N GLY A 62 4.50 4.74 -11.03
CA GLY A 62 5.82 4.96 -11.63
C GLY A 62 6.92 4.03 -11.09
N LEU A 63 6.67 3.34 -9.97
CA LEU A 63 7.55 2.28 -9.45
C LEU A 63 7.21 0.89 -10.01
N ASP A 64 6.17 0.77 -10.84
CA ASP A 64 5.68 -0.48 -11.42
C ASP A 64 5.45 -1.55 -10.33
N PRO A 65 4.38 -1.37 -9.52
CA PRO A 65 4.22 -2.08 -8.27
C PRO A 65 3.77 -3.51 -8.51
N GLU A 66 4.20 -4.41 -7.65
CA GLU A 66 3.52 -5.68 -7.46
C GLU A 66 2.26 -5.48 -6.62
N GLY A 67 1.09 -5.81 -7.16
CA GLY A 67 -0.15 -5.82 -6.41
C GLY A 67 -0.45 -7.21 -5.82
N LEU A 68 -0.43 -7.35 -4.50
CA LEU A 68 -0.89 -8.57 -3.82
C LEU A 68 -2.39 -8.72 -4.01
N PRO A 69 -2.87 -9.81 -4.62
CA PRO A 69 -4.31 -10.04 -4.80
C PRO A 69 -5.05 -10.23 -3.48
N GLU A 70 -6.34 -9.92 -3.49
CA GLU A 70 -7.25 -10.13 -2.35
C GLU A 70 -7.22 -11.54 -1.79
N ALA A 71 -7.25 -12.55 -2.67
CA ALA A 71 -7.16 -13.95 -2.27
C ALA A 71 -5.90 -14.29 -1.45
N VAL A 72 -4.83 -13.50 -1.57
CA VAL A 72 -3.57 -13.71 -0.84
C VAL A 72 -3.58 -12.95 0.48
N TRP A 73 -3.86 -11.65 0.46
CA TRP A 73 -3.78 -10.86 1.70
C TRP A 73 -4.95 -11.15 2.65
N SER A 74 -6.10 -11.62 2.16
CA SER A 74 -7.24 -11.97 3.02
C SER A 74 -6.97 -13.18 3.92
N GLU A 75 -5.95 -13.99 3.62
CA GLU A 75 -5.53 -15.10 4.49
C GLU A 75 -5.04 -14.62 5.87
N VAL A 76 -4.50 -13.39 5.93
CA VAL A 76 -3.96 -12.77 7.16
C VAL A 76 -4.73 -11.53 7.63
N ASP A 77 -5.70 -11.06 6.84
CA ASP A 77 -6.62 -9.97 7.17
C ASP A 77 -8.00 -10.23 6.52
N ALA A 78 -8.72 -11.22 7.03
CA ALA A 78 -9.98 -11.70 6.45
C ALA A 78 -11.08 -10.63 6.41
N GLN A 79 -11.08 -9.70 7.37
CA GLN A 79 -12.04 -8.60 7.44
C GLN A 79 -11.61 -7.40 6.58
N GLY A 80 -10.39 -7.40 6.04
CA GLY A 80 -9.84 -6.26 5.31
C GLY A 80 -9.70 -5.01 6.18
N ALA A 81 -9.38 -5.19 7.47
CA ALA A 81 -9.27 -4.11 8.45
C ALA A 81 -8.15 -3.12 8.11
N TRP A 82 -7.23 -3.48 7.22
CA TRP A 82 -6.25 -2.56 6.63
C TRP A 82 -6.87 -1.38 5.87
N ARG A 83 -8.11 -1.53 5.36
CA ARG A 83 -8.83 -0.46 4.65
C ARG A 83 -9.47 0.55 5.59
N ASP A 84 -9.59 0.21 6.87
CA ASP A 84 -10.23 1.10 7.82
C ASP A 84 -9.27 2.22 8.21
N ASP A 85 -9.47 3.39 7.61
CA ASP A 85 -8.81 4.64 7.98
C ASP A 85 -9.61 5.43 9.05
N VAL A 86 -8.91 6.30 9.78
CA VAL A 86 -9.49 7.22 10.76
C VAL A 86 -9.23 8.63 10.25
N ASP A 87 -10.22 9.22 9.58
CA ASP A 87 -10.12 10.53 8.97
C ASP A 87 -10.81 11.61 9.81
N VAL A 88 -11.88 11.23 10.51
CA VAL A 88 -12.67 12.12 11.36
C VAL A 88 -12.85 11.51 12.76
N PRO A 89 -13.09 12.32 13.81
CA PRO A 89 -13.27 11.80 15.17
C PRO A 89 -14.35 10.72 15.29
N GLY A 90 -15.40 10.77 14.45
CA GLY A 90 -16.48 9.78 14.43
C GLY A 90 -16.07 8.38 13.98
N ASP A 91 -14.95 8.21 13.29
CA ASP A 91 -14.47 6.90 12.82
C ASP A 91 -14.00 6.02 13.98
N ILE A 92 -13.62 6.62 15.10
CA ILE A 92 -13.22 5.91 16.32
C ILE A 92 -14.45 5.29 17.00
N SER A 93 -15.57 6.02 17.05
CA SER A 93 -16.80 5.55 17.69
C SER A 93 -17.47 4.42 16.91
N ARG A 94 -17.30 4.37 15.59
CA ARG A 94 -17.77 3.26 14.73
C ARG A 94 -17.01 1.95 14.97
N ARG A 95 -15.83 2.02 15.61
CA ARG A 95 -14.94 0.89 15.92
C ARG A 95 -15.07 0.37 17.35
N ALA A 96 -15.91 1.01 18.19
CA ALA A 96 -16.17 0.51 19.54
C ALA A 96 -17.01 -0.78 19.46
N PRO A 97 -16.74 -1.78 20.31
CA PRO A 97 -17.45 -3.06 20.31
C PRO A 97 -18.95 -2.92 20.58
#